data_AF-A0A9P4P0J8-F1
#
_entry.id   AF-A0A9P4P0J8-F1
#
_cell.length_a   1.000
_cell.length_b   1.000
_cell.length_c   1.000
_cell.angle_alpha   90.00
_cell.angle_beta   90.00
_cell.angle_gamma   90.00
#
_symmetry.space_group_name_H-M   'P 1'
#
loop_
_entity.id
_entity.type
_entity.pdbx_description
1 polymer ?
#
loop_
_entity_poly.entity_id
_entity_poly.type
_entity_poly.pdbx_seq_one_letter_code
_entity_poly.pdbx_strand_id
1 'polypeptide(L)'
;MTGVLLFCTAEDAKPLIRKVMHNTNDKGELLHSSFYLIQGNDLPDDSDELKSRLTQEETFTSVFIGASEQNCRDWMLEKQKQVNYVEINIFAIADAESVKDNTLLVQFYYPEFDPPLSPMEFPGYGILPPRTNAWYSYRIQHDQFDDLHAALCYLAPDIRYPIYFGRKAELTDEQGIFDVARADGIIAGKEPFTPPA
;
A
#
# COMPACT_ATOMS: atom_id res chain seq x y z
N MET A 1 -12.28 2.59 12.47
CA MET A 1 -10.93 2.70 11.89
C MET A 1 -10.98 1.88 10.62
N THR A 2 -10.58 2.44 9.49
CA THR A 2 -10.50 1.69 8.22
C THR A 2 -9.24 0.82 8.21
N GLY A 3 -9.26 -0.28 7.48
CA GLY A 3 -8.09 -1.14 7.26
C GLY A 3 -7.82 -1.31 5.77
N VAL A 4 -6.58 -1.71 5.48
CA VAL A 4 -6.08 -1.85 4.11
C VAL A 4 -6.23 -3.29 3.67
N LEU A 5 -6.76 -3.52 2.47
CA LEU A 5 -6.90 -4.89 1.97
C LEU A 5 -5.54 -5.46 1.57
N LEU A 6 -5.29 -6.71 1.99
CA LEU A 6 -4.09 -7.46 1.67
C LEU A 6 -4.45 -8.68 0.83
N PHE A 7 -3.96 -8.69 -0.40
CA PHE A 7 -4.12 -9.81 -1.34
C PHE A 7 -2.93 -10.75 -1.24
N CYS A 8 -3.19 -12.06 -1.29
CA CYS A 8 -2.16 -13.08 -1.47
C CYS A 8 -2.34 -13.67 -2.86
N THR A 9 -1.41 -13.37 -3.77
CA THR A 9 -1.49 -13.78 -5.18
C THR A 9 -0.57 -14.93 -5.54
N ALA A 10 0.29 -15.35 -4.62
CA ALA A 10 1.19 -16.49 -4.83
C ALA A 10 1.18 -17.43 -3.61
N GLU A 11 1.21 -18.73 -3.84
CA GLU A 11 1.16 -19.75 -2.77
C GLU A 11 2.38 -19.67 -1.85
N ASP A 12 3.54 -19.39 -2.44
CA ASP A 12 4.80 -19.19 -1.74
C ASP A 12 4.80 -17.92 -0.88
N ALA A 13 3.93 -16.94 -1.16
CA ALA A 13 3.79 -15.69 -0.40
C ALA A 13 3.09 -15.84 0.96
N LYS A 14 2.43 -16.97 1.23
CA LYS A 14 1.69 -17.22 2.48
C LYS A 14 2.52 -17.05 3.77
N PRO A 15 3.80 -17.48 3.84
CA PRO A 15 4.65 -17.22 5.00
C PRO A 15 4.85 -15.72 5.27
N LEU A 16 4.98 -14.89 4.23
CA LEU A 16 5.09 -13.44 4.41
C LEU A 16 3.77 -12.86 4.92
N ILE A 17 2.62 -13.28 4.37
CA ILE A 17 1.30 -12.83 4.84
C ILE A 17 1.17 -13.07 6.36
N ARG A 18 1.56 -14.26 6.82
CA ARG A 18 1.59 -14.55 8.26
C ARG A 18 2.50 -13.59 9.00
N LYS A 19 3.73 -13.36 8.52
CA LYS A 19 4.68 -12.42 9.14
C LYS A 19 4.10 -11.00 9.24
N VAL A 20 3.50 -10.50 8.17
CA VAL A 20 2.89 -9.15 8.09
C VAL A 20 1.72 -9.00 9.06
N MET A 21 0.91 -10.06 9.19
CA MET A 21 -0.27 -10.05 10.07
C MET A 21 0.02 -10.51 11.51
N HIS A 22 1.26 -10.92 11.78
CA HIS A 22 1.71 -11.37 13.10
C HIS A 22 2.38 -10.20 13.82
N ASN A 23 1.57 -9.24 14.26
CA ASN A 23 2.03 -8.13 15.09
C ASN A 23 1.75 -8.45 16.57
N THR A 24 2.73 -8.31 17.45
CA THR A 24 2.58 -8.58 18.89
C THR A 24 3.04 -7.41 19.74
N ASN A 25 2.37 -7.17 20.88
CA ASN A 25 2.86 -6.23 21.89
C ASN A 25 4.02 -6.82 22.72
N ASP A 26 4.57 -6.02 23.65
CA ASP A 26 5.66 -6.43 24.56
C ASP A 26 5.32 -7.65 25.45
N LYS A 27 4.03 -8.02 25.54
CA LYS A 27 3.54 -9.19 26.28
C LYS A 27 3.34 -10.42 25.39
N GLY A 28 3.63 -10.32 24.09
CA GLY A 28 3.42 -11.39 23.10
C GLY A 28 1.96 -11.55 22.67
N GLU A 29 1.07 -10.60 22.99
CA GLU A 29 -0.33 -10.66 22.56
C GLU A 29 -0.47 -10.14 21.13
N LEU A 30 -1.22 -10.87 20.30
CA LEU A 30 -1.48 -10.47 18.91
C LEU A 30 -2.32 -9.20 18.83
N LEU A 31 -1.73 -8.17 18.21
CA LEU A 31 -2.36 -6.91 17.89
C LEU A 31 -3.05 -6.99 16.53
N HIS A 32 -4.06 -6.15 16.33
CA HIS A 32 -4.65 -5.95 15.01
C HIS A 32 -3.59 -5.37 14.06
N SER A 33 -3.48 -5.96 12.88
CA SER A 33 -2.75 -5.37 11.78
C SER A 33 -3.56 -4.23 11.15
N SER A 34 -2.86 -3.28 10.51
CA SER A 34 -3.44 -2.34 9.55
C SER A 34 -4.09 -3.03 8.34
N PHE A 35 -3.86 -4.34 8.17
CA PHE A 35 -4.38 -5.13 7.06
C PHE A 35 -5.60 -5.99 7.38
N TYR A 36 -6.48 -6.13 6.39
CA TYR A 36 -7.49 -7.18 6.29
C TYR A 36 -7.12 -8.14 5.15
N LEU A 37 -6.94 -9.43 5.47
CA LEU A 37 -6.61 -10.45 4.47
C LEU A 37 -7.84 -10.83 3.65
N ILE A 38 -7.72 -10.69 2.33
CA ILE A 38 -8.76 -11.11 1.40
C ILE A 38 -8.60 -12.59 1.03
N GLN A 39 -9.63 -13.35 1.41
CA GLN A 39 -9.69 -14.79 1.20
C GLN A 39 -10.71 -15.21 0.13
N GLY A 40 -11.74 -14.39 -0.12
CA GLY A 40 -12.86 -14.66 -1.03
C GLY A 40 -13.18 -13.47 -1.93
N ASN A 41 -14.07 -13.67 -2.91
CA ASN A 41 -14.42 -12.66 -3.92
C ASN A 41 -15.41 -11.59 -3.43
N ASP A 42 -16.01 -11.79 -2.26
CA ASP A 42 -16.98 -10.88 -1.67
C ASP A 42 -16.38 -10.23 -0.42
N LEU A 43 -16.72 -8.94 -0.22
CA LEU A 43 -16.45 -8.27 1.06
C LEU A 43 -17.63 -8.54 2.00
N PRO A 44 -17.37 -8.99 3.24
CA PRO A 44 -18.43 -9.12 4.23
C PRO A 44 -18.97 -7.74 4.63
N ASP A 45 -20.19 -7.71 5.17
CA ASP A 45 -20.79 -6.45 5.64
C ASP A 45 -20.06 -5.91 6.89
N ASP A 46 -19.39 -6.79 7.67
CA ASP A 46 -18.62 -6.47 8.87
C ASP A 46 -17.13 -6.82 8.71
N SER A 47 -16.25 -5.92 9.16
CA SER A 47 -14.80 -6.14 9.18
C SER A 47 -14.37 -7.29 10.09
N ASP A 48 -15.15 -7.65 11.11
CA ASP A 48 -14.81 -8.73 12.05
C ASP A 48 -14.79 -10.11 11.38
N GLU A 49 -15.43 -10.24 10.22
CA GLU A 49 -15.39 -11.45 9.39
C GLU A 49 -14.09 -11.59 8.58
N LEU A 50 -13.32 -10.50 8.44
CA LEU A 50 -12.02 -10.52 7.81
C LEU A 50 -10.91 -10.79 8.82
N LYS A 51 -9.96 -11.63 8.43
CA LYS A 51 -8.76 -11.84 9.23
C LYS A 51 -7.93 -10.57 9.24
N SER A 52 -7.67 -10.05 10.44
CA SER A 52 -6.75 -8.92 10.69
C SER A 52 -5.56 -9.32 11.56
N ARG A 53 -5.46 -10.61 11.91
CA ARG A 53 -4.38 -11.21 12.69
C ARG A 53 -4.19 -12.65 12.22
N LEU A 54 -2.95 -13.11 12.21
CA LEU A 54 -2.62 -14.51 11.97
C LEU A 54 -1.55 -14.98 12.97
N THR A 55 -1.68 -16.22 13.44
CA THR A 55 -0.54 -16.88 14.09
C THR A 55 0.47 -17.37 13.04
N GLN A 56 1.72 -17.66 13.44
CA GLN A 56 2.74 -18.17 12.51
C GLN A 56 2.40 -19.55 11.92
N GLU A 57 1.52 -20.31 12.57
CA GLU A 57 1.13 -21.66 12.15
C GLU A 57 -0.23 -21.68 11.45
N GLU A 58 -0.96 -20.57 11.48
CA GLU A 58 -2.31 -20.50 10.94
C GLU A 58 -2.31 -20.65 9.41
N THR A 59 -3.15 -21.56 8.92
CA THR A 59 -3.36 -21.75 7.48
C THR A 59 -4.50 -20.86 7.02
N PHE A 60 -4.38 -20.35 5.79
CA PHE A 60 -5.46 -19.65 5.11
C PHE A 60 -5.49 -20.01 3.63
N THR A 61 -6.64 -19.76 3.01
CA THR A 61 -6.86 -19.85 1.57
C THR A 61 -7.12 -18.47 1.01
N SER A 62 -6.75 -18.25 -0.25
CA SER A 62 -7.14 -17.05 -0.99
C SER A 62 -7.55 -17.46 -2.41
N VAL A 63 -8.70 -16.94 -2.86
CA VAL A 63 -9.15 -17.11 -4.25
C VAL A 63 -8.32 -16.30 -5.24
N PHE A 64 -7.46 -15.40 -4.75
CA PHE A 64 -6.61 -14.53 -5.56
C PHE A 64 -5.25 -15.14 -5.90
N ILE A 65 -4.98 -16.38 -5.49
CA ILE A 65 -3.78 -17.10 -5.90
C ILE A 65 -3.78 -17.24 -7.44
N GLY A 66 -2.72 -16.75 -8.08
CA GLY A 66 -2.58 -16.66 -9.53
C GLY A 66 -3.21 -15.43 -10.17
N ALA A 67 -3.85 -14.54 -9.40
CA ALA A 67 -4.39 -13.28 -9.92
C ALA A 67 -3.28 -12.30 -10.28
N SER A 68 -3.49 -11.52 -11.35
CA SER A 68 -2.58 -10.44 -11.72
C SER A 68 -2.81 -9.17 -10.88
N GLU A 69 -1.83 -8.27 -10.87
CA GLU A 69 -1.97 -6.92 -10.28
C GLU A 69 -3.22 -6.19 -10.83
N GLN A 70 -3.49 -6.34 -12.13
CA GLN A 70 -4.68 -5.75 -12.76
C GLN A 70 -5.98 -6.35 -12.21
N ASN A 71 -6.04 -7.66 -12.01
CA ASN A 71 -7.23 -8.29 -11.42
C ASN A 71 -7.50 -7.75 -10.00
N CYS A 72 -6.46 -7.57 -9.18
CA CYS A 72 -6.61 -6.98 -7.85
C CYS A 72 -7.09 -5.52 -7.92
N ARG A 73 -6.56 -4.71 -8.85
CA ARG A 73 -7.01 -3.32 -9.07
C ARG A 73 -8.47 -3.25 -9.48
N ASP A 74 -8.87 -4.05 -10.46
CA ASP A 74 -10.25 -4.07 -10.97
C ASP A 74 -11.22 -4.48 -9.87
N TRP A 75 -10.87 -5.52 -9.11
CA TRP A 75 -11.66 -5.98 -7.97
C TRP A 75 -11.75 -4.91 -6.89
N MET A 76 -10.64 -4.23 -6.55
CA MET A 76 -10.63 -3.15 -5.57
C MET A 76 -11.55 -2.00 -6.00
N LEU A 77 -11.48 -1.56 -7.26
CA LEU A 77 -12.36 -0.50 -7.78
C LEU A 77 -13.85 -0.89 -7.69
N GLU A 78 -14.19 -2.14 -7.93
CA GLU A 78 -15.57 -2.67 -7.82
C GLU A 78 -16.07 -2.70 -6.37
N LYS A 79 -15.22 -3.16 -5.44
CA LYS A 79 -15.65 -3.51 -4.08
C LYS A 79 -15.46 -2.39 -3.05
N GLN A 80 -14.45 -1.53 -3.20
CA GLN A 80 -14.04 -0.60 -2.14
C GLN A 80 -15.12 0.40 -1.67
N LYS A 81 -16.13 0.69 -2.49
CA LYS A 81 -17.24 1.60 -2.15
C LYS A 81 -18.43 0.90 -1.50
N GLN A 82 -18.40 -0.42 -1.38
CA GLN A 82 -19.52 -1.22 -0.85
C GLN A 82 -19.55 -1.23 0.68
N VAL A 83 -18.40 -1.01 1.32
CA VAL A 83 -18.23 -1.04 2.79
C VAL A 83 -17.46 0.19 3.26
N ASN A 84 -17.59 0.55 4.54
CA ASN A 84 -16.98 1.76 5.12
C ASN A 84 -15.75 1.48 6.00
N TYR A 85 -15.39 0.21 6.20
CA TYR A 85 -14.24 -0.21 7.01
C TYR A 85 -12.97 -0.43 6.15
N VAL A 86 -13.05 -0.25 4.83
CA VAL A 86 -11.91 -0.40 3.90
C VAL A 86 -11.37 0.98 3.52
N GLU A 87 -10.05 1.11 3.47
CA GLU A 87 -9.40 2.29 2.92
C GLU A 87 -9.57 2.36 1.39
N ILE A 88 -10.28 3.37 0.88
CA ILE A 88 -10.89 3.36 -0.46
C ILE A 88 -9.94 3.74 -1.62
N ASN A 89 -8.62 3.77 -1.39
CA ASN A 89 -7.63 4.16 -2.40
C ASN A 89 -6.29 3.45 -2.25
N ILE A 90 -6.16 2.49 -1.32
CA ILE A 90 -4.89 1.80 -1.11
C ILE A 90 -5.13 0.33 -0.78
N PHE A 91 -4.31 -0.54 -1.36
CA PHE A 91 -4.27 -1.95 -1.01
C PHE A 91 -2.85 -2.49 -1.18
N ALA A 92 -2.57 -3.67 -0.62
CA ALA A 92 -1.29 -4.34 -0.74
C ALA A 92 -1.43 -5.73 -1.36
N ILE A 93 -0.41 -6.16 -2.08
CA ILE A 93 -0.29 -7.49 -2.66
C ILE A 93 0.98 -8.14 -2.13
N ALA A 94 0.84 -9.36 -1.60
CA ALA A 94 1.95 -10.29 -1.48
C ALA A 94 1.94 -11.21 -2.72
N ASP A 95 2.98 -11.11 -3.54
CA ASP A 95 3.19 -11.88 -4.75
C ASP A 95 4.43 -12.79 -4.65
N ALA A 96 4.83 -13.44 -5.74
CA ALA A 96 5.97 -14.35 -5.72
C ALA A 96 7.31 -13.66 -5.37
N GLU A 97 7.45 -12.37 -5.70
CA GLU A 97 8.67 -11.61 -5.39
C GLU A 97 8.70 -11.19 -3.91
N SER A 98 7.54 -11.01 -3.30
CA SER A 98 7.40 -10.64 -1.89
C SER A 98 8.17 -11.57 -0.93
N VAL A 99 8.24 -12.87 -1.22
CA VAL A 99 8.95 -13.85 -0.39
C VAL A 99 10.46 -13.67 -0.44
N LYS A 100 10.98 -13.33 -1.63
CA LYS A 100 12.43 -13.26 -1.85
C LYS A 100 13.02 -12.03 -1.16
N ASP A 101 12.32 -10.91 -1.30
CA ASP A 101 12.85 -9.61 -0.88
C ASP A 101 12.18 -9.06 0.39
N ASN A 102 11.27 -9.85 1.00
CA ASN A 102 10.50 -9.47 2.18
C ASN A 102 9.67 -8.18 1.96
N THR A 103 9.10 -8.04 0.76
CA THR A 103 8.42 -6.83 0.31
C THR A 103 6.91 -7.01 0.12
N LEU A 104 6.17 -5.90 0.15
CA LEU A 104 4.79 -5.82 -0.33
C LEU A 104 4.72 -4.91 -1.56
N LEU A 105 3.87 -5.28 -2.51
CA LEU A 105 3.51 -4.39 -3.61
C LEU A 105 2.26 -3.61 -3.22
N VAL A 106 2.45 -2.35 -2.85
CA VAL A 106 1.37 -1.42 -2.47
C VAL A 106 0.84 -0.72 -3.71
N GLN A 107 -0.48 -0.67 -3.83
CA GLN A 107 -1.20 -0.01 -4.91
C GLN A 107 -1.94 1.19 -4.33
N PHE A 108 -1.61 2.39 -4.80
CA PHE A 108 -2.29 3.63 -4.41
C PHE A 108 -3.06 4.20 -5.61
N TYR A 109 -4.37 4.36 -5.47
CA TYR A 109 -5.24 4.95 -6.48
C TYR A 109 -5.39 6.44 -6.25
N TYR A 110 -5.07 7.23 -7.27
CA TYR A 110 -5.40 8.63 -7.28
C TYR A 110 -6.67 8.85 -8.11
N PRO A 111 -7.83 9.13 -7.48
CA PRO A 111 -9.09 9.25 -8.20
C PRO A 111 -9.12 10.49 -9.08
N GLU A 112 -10.02 10.48 -10.04
CA GLU A 112 -10.51 11.72 -10.65
C GLU A 112 -11.57 12.35 -9.73
N PHE A 113 -11.45 13.65 -9.51
CA PHE A 113 -12.34 14.41 -8.63
C PHE A 113 -13.42 15.12 -9.44
N ASP A 114 -14.61 15.24 -8.86
CA ASP A 114 -15.71 16.04 -9.40
C ASP A 114 -16.22 17.02 -8.32
N PRO A 115 -16.01 18.34 -8.47
CA PRO A 115 -15.31 18.98 -9.58
C PRO A 115 -13.81 18.64 -9.59
N PRO A 116 -13.14 18.71 -10.76
CA PRO A 116 -11.71 18.46 -10.85
C PRO A 116 -10.91 19.37 -9.91
N LEU A 117 -9.97 18.79 -9.18
CA LEU A 117 -8.98 19.57 -8.44
C LEU A 117 -8.09 20.32 -9.43
N SER A 118 -7.74 21.56 -9.13
CA SER A 118 -6.73 22.29 -9.88
C SER A 118 -5.43 21.48 -9.95
N PRO A 119 -4.87 21.25 -11.15
CA PRO A 119 -3.58 20.59 -11.27
C PRO A 119 -2.53 21.31 -10.42
N MET A 120 -1.79 20.56 -9.62
CA MET A 120 -0.72 21.11 -8.79
C MET A 120 0.59 21.02 -9.53
N GLU A 121 1.14 22.17 -9.92
CA GLU A 121 2.45 22.26 -10.55
C GLU A 121 3.55 22.45 -9.50
N PHE A 122 4.60 21.65 -9.63
CA PHE A 122 5.75 21.67 -8.74
C PHE A 122 7.01 22.02 -9.54
N PRO A 123 7.80 23.02 -9.09
CA PRO A 123 9.05 23.38 -9.74
C PRO A 123 9.97 22.15 -9.93
N GLY A 124 10.44 21.96 -11.16
CA GLY A 124 11.30 20.82 -11.56
C GLY A 124 10.54 19.53 -11.91
N TYR A 125 9.33 19.32 -11.38
CA TYR A 125 8.58 18.06 -11.60
C TYR A 125 7.35 18.20 -12.51
N GLY A 126 6.87 19.42 -12.72
CA GLY A 126 5.62 19.67 -13.45
C GLY A 126 4.39 19.28 -12.61
N ILE A 127 3.33 18.81 -13.27
CA ILE A 127 2.06 18.47 -12.60
C ILE A 127 2.19 17.14 -11.86
N LEU A 128 1.85 17.12 -10.57
CA LEU A 128 1.83 15.90 -9.75
C LEU A 128 0.48 15.69 -9.02
N PRO A 129 0.03 14.43 -8.87
CA PRO A 129 0.57 13.25 -9.56
C PRO A 129 0.35 13.35 -11.09
N PRO A 130 1.17 12.68 -11.92
CA PRO A 130 1.18 12.89 -13.37
C PRO A 130 -0.15 12.62 -14.08
N ARG A 131 -0.99 11.76 -13.50
CA ARG A 131 -2.30 11.36 -14.02
C ARG A 131 -3.32 11.22 -12.90
N THR A 132 -4.56 11.62 -13.16
CA THR A 132 -5.74 11.27 -12.37
C THR A 132 -6.32 9.95 -12.85
N ASN A 133 -7.23 9.36 -12.05
CA ASN A 133 -7.86 8.08 -12.33
C ASN A 133 -6.82 6.99 -12.64
N ALA A 134 -5.79 6.91 -11.78
CA ALA A 134 -4.62 6.06 -12.03
C ALA A 134 -4.13 5.38 -10.75
N TRP A 135 -3.68 4.14 -10.92
CA TRP A 135 -2.96 3.39 -9.90
C TRP A 135 -1.45 3.69 -9.96
N TYR A 136 -0.85 3.83 -8.79
CA TYR A 136 0.58 4.02 -8.57
C TYR A 136 1.10 2.89 -7.67
N SER A 137 2.02 2.09 -8.21
CA SER A 137 2.58 0.93 -7.50
C SER A 137 3.85 1.29 -6.73
N TYR A 138 3.98 0.85 -5.48
CA TYR A 138 5.20 0.97 -4.68
C TYR A 138 5.54 -0.40 -4.12
N ARG A 139 6.67 -0.99 -4.53
CA ARG A 139 7.21 -2.16 -3.83
C ARG A 139 8.03 -1.65 -2.66
N ILE A 140 7.73 -2.08 -1.44
CA ILE A 140 8.39 -1.59 -0.22
C ILE A 140 8.71 -2.75 0.71
N GLN A 141 9.64 -2.55 1.64
CA GLN A 141 9.80 -3.48 2.77
C GLN A 141 8.49 -3.51 3.57
N HIS A 142 8.04 -4.71 3.96
CA HIS A 142 6.69 -4.86 4.52
C HIS A 142 6.48 -4.11 5.84
N ASP A 143 7.56 -3.88 6.60
CA ASP A 143 7.55 -3.20 7.89
C ASP A 143 7.48 -1.67 7.75
N GLN A 144 7.70 -1.14 6.54
CA GLN A 144 7.55 0.28 6.21
C GLN A 144 6.15 0.64 5.71
N PHE A 145 5.21 -0.31 5.75
CA PHE A 145 3.87 -0.10 5.21
C PHE A 145 3.13 1.04 5.91
N ASP A 146 3.15 1.08 7.24
CA ASP A 146 2.40 2.08 7.99
C ASP A 146 2.91 3.50 7.71
N ASP A 147 4.22 3.66 7.54
CA ASP A 147 4.86 4.95 7.18
C ASP A 147 4.44 5.38 5.77
N LEU A 148 4.54 4.50 4.77
CA LEU A 148 4.09 4.78 3.41
C LEU A 148 2.60 5.11 3.37
N HIS A 149 1.78 4.31 4.07
CA HIS A 149 0.34 4.50 4.14
C HIS A 149 0.00 5.87 4.74
N ALA A 150 0.63 6.22 5.86
CA ALA A 150 0.41 7.51 6.51
C ALA A 150 0.81 8.67 5.60
N ALA A 151 1.94 8.54 4.90
CA ALA A 151 2.44 9.56 4.00
C ALA A 151 1.53 9.76 2.77
N LEU A 152 1.10 8.68 2.12
CA LEU A 152 0.28 8.74 0.91
C LEU A 152 -1.17 9.15 1.20
N CYS A 153 -1.72 8.80 2.36
CA CYS A 153 -3.12 9.07 2.70
C CYS A 153 -3.31 10.38 3.46
N TYR A 154 -2.41 10.74 4.39
CA TYR A 154 -2.68 11.81 5.36
C TYR A 154 -1.77 13.03 5.27
N LEU A 155 -0.61 12.96 4.60
CA LEU A 155 0.21 14.16 4.39
C LEU A 155 -0.40 15.10 3.35
N ALA A 156 -0.08 16.39 3.50
CA ALA A 156 -0.52 17.42 2.58
C ALA A 156 0.08 17.17 1.17
N PRO A 157 -0.69 17.41 0.09
CA PRO A 157 -0.23 17.22 -1.29
C PRO A 157 1.09 17.93 -1.63
N ASP A 158 1.30 19.14 -1.11
CA ASP A 158 2.50 19.94 -1.34
C ASP A 158 3.77 19.34 -0.72
N ILE A 159 3.61 18.50 0.31
CA ILE A 159 4.69 17.75 0.94
C ILE A 159 4.89 16.41 0.22
N ARG A 160 3.84 15.62 0.07
CA ARG A 160 3.97 14.22 -0.38
C ARG A 160 4.19 14.10 -1.89
N TYR A 161 3.60 14.95 -2.72
CA TYR A 161 3.65 14.74 -4.17
C TYR A 161 5.06 14.84 -4.77
N PRO A 162 5.86 15.87 -4.46
CA PRO A 162 7.23 15.96 -4.96
C PRO A 162 8.08 14.73 -4.63
N ILE A 163 7.81 14.09 -3.49
CA ILE A 163 8.63 12.99 -2.98
C ILE A 163 8.15 11.66 -3.58
N TYR A 164 6.89 11.29 -3.37
CA TYR A 164 6.39 9.97 -3.77
C TYR A 164 6.06 9.86 -5.26
N PHE A 165 5.72 10.97 -5.94
CA PHE A 165 5.49 10.97 -7.39
C PHE A 165 6.67 11.56 -8.16
N GLY A 166 7.21 12.70 -7.70
CA GLY A 166 8.28 13.41 -8.39
C GLY A 166 9.64 12.72 -8.31
N ARG A 167 10.02 12.23 -7.13
CA ARG A 167 11.31 11.57 -6.88
C ARG A 167 11.23 10.05 -6.86
N LYS A 168 10.11 9.47 -7.29
CA LYS A 168 9.89 8.03 -7.23
C LYS A 168 11.04 7.22 -7.81
N ALA A 169 11.50 7.59 -9.02
CA ALA A 169 12.60 6.90 -9.69
C ALA A 169 13.94 7.02 -8.94
N GLU A 170 14.18 8.13 -8.24
CA GLU A 170 15.40 8.35 -7.45
C GLU A 170 15.38 7.59 -6.11
N LEU A 171 14.18 7.41 -5.56
CA LEU A 171 13.94 6.71 -4.30
C LEU A 171 13.63 5.22 -4.50
N THR A 172 13.74 4.72 -5.72
CA THR A 172 13.58 3.29 -6.02
C THR A 172 14.95 2.72 -6.38
N ASP A 173 15.34 1.63 -5.72
CA ASP A 173 16.61 0.96 -5.99
C ASP A 173 16.60 0.18 -7.31
N GLU A 174 17.73 -0.45 -7.64
CA GLU A 174 17.88 -1.25 -8.86
C GLU A 174 16.99 -2.51 -8.88
N GLN A 175 16.50 -2.94 -7.71
CA GLN A 175 15.58 -4.07 -7.56
C GLN A 175 14.11 -3.63 -7.64
N GLY A 176 13.84 -2.32 -7.79
CA GLY A 176 12.50 -1.79 -7.87
C GLY A 176 11.84 -1.54 -6.51
N ILE A 177 12.60 -1.58 -5.42
CA ILE A 177 12.12 -1.34 -4.04
C ILE A 177 12.24 0.15 -3.72
N PHE A 178 11.13 0.75 -3.31
CA PHE A 178 11.05 2.15 -2.91
C PHE A 178 11.48 2.32 -1.45
N ASP A 179 12.41 3.24 -1.20
CA ASP A 179 12.96 3.54 0.12
C ASP A 179 12.07 4.53 0.88
N VAL A 180 11.14 3.97 1.67
CA VAL A 180 10.20 4.76 2.49
C VAL A 180 10.93 5.56 3.56
N ALA A 181 11.93 4.96 4.22
CA ALA A 181 12.69 5.61 5.29
C ALA A 181 13.45 6.84 4.78
N ARG A 182 14.02 6.76 3.58
CA ARG A 182 14.66 7.91 2.93
C ARG A 182 13.64 8.98 2.52
N ALA A 183 12.48 8.58 1.99
CA ALA A 183 11.38 9.51 1.71
C ALA A 183 10.97 10.30 2.97
N ASP A 184 10.80 9.61 4.11
CA ASP A 184 10.49 10.24 5.39
C ASP A 184 11.63 11.11 5.92
N GLY A 185 12.88 10.71 5.70
CA GLY A 185 14.07 11.51 6.00
C GLY A 185 14.06 12.86 5.29
N ILE A 186 13.67 12.87 4.02
CA ILE A 186 13.51 14.11 3.22
C ILE A 186 12.37 14.97 3.79
N ILE A 187 11.22 14.38 4.12
CA ILE A 187 10.06 15.09 4.70
C ILE A 187 10.44 15.74 6.03
N ALA A 188 11.18 15.01 6.87
CA ALA A 188 11.65 15.50 8.17
C ALA A 188 12.81 16.51 8.07
N GLY A 189 13.27 16.85 6.86
CA GLY A 189 14.40 17.76 6.64
C GLY A 189 15.76 17.19 7.04
N LYS A 190 15.87 15.87 7.22
CA LYS A 190 17.13 15.17 7.52
C LYS A 190 18.00 15.00 6.26
N GLU A 191 17.37 15.02 5.10
CA GLU A 191 18.03 15.08 3.80
C GLU A 191 17.60 16.34 3.04
N PRO A 192 18.51 17.01 2.31
CA PRO A 192 18.15 18.19 1.54
C PRO A 192 17.18 17.84 0.41
N PHE A 193 16.06 18.56 0.36
CA PHE A 193 15.19 18.57 -0.81
C PHE A 193 15.84 19.40 -1.92
N THR A 194 16.31 18.72 -2.97
CA THR A 194 16.84 19.39 -4.16
C THR A 194 15.90 19.08 -5.34
N PRO A 195 15.04 20.03 -5.76
CA PRO A 195 14.23 19.82 -6.95
C PRO A 195 15.15 19.70 -8.19
N PRO A 196 14.78 18.87 -9.18
CA PRO A 196 15.51 18.80 -10.44
C PRO A 196 15.51 20.18 -11.13
N ALA A 197 16.62 20.49 -11.80
CA ALA A 197 16.89 21.76 -12.45
C ALA A 197 16.01 22.01 -13.69
#